data_AF-A0A226X4H1-F1
#
_entry.id   AF-A0A226X4H1-F1
#
_cell.length_a   1.000
_cell.length_b   1.000
_cell.length_c   1.000
_cell.angle_alpha   90.00
_cell.angle_beta   90.00
_cell.angle_gamma   90.00
#
_symmetry.space_group_name_H-M   'P 1'
#
loop_
_entity.id
_entity.type
_entity.pdbx_description
1 polymer ?
#
loop_
_entity_poly.entity_id
_entity_poly.type
_entity_poly.pdbx_seq_one_letter_code
_entity_poly.pdbx_strand_id
1 'polypeptide(L)'
;MTRRSIEERLAQLEAQRKTLQARLGKQERARDTRRKVLLGALVLNRLEKSDDGEFSKRLGDWLRRELPGFLTRDDDKLLFSDILEIGKQDV
;
A
#
# COMPACT_ATOMS: atom_id res chain seq x y z
N MET A 1 14.96 9.77 -50.47
CA MET A 1 14.55 9.07 -49.24
C MET A 1 14.09 10.09 -48.21
N THR A 2 12.89 9.87 -47.69
CA THR A 2 11.95 10.84 -47.08
C THR A 2 12.47 11.48 -45.79
N ARG A 3 12.68 12.81 -45.83
CA ARG A 3 12.73 13.63 -44.62
C ARG A 3 11.33 13.58 -43.99
N ARG A 4 11.13 12.75 -42.95
CA ARG A 4 9.95 12.87 -42.08
C ARG A 4 9.79 14.32 -41.66
N SER A 5 8.57 14.85 -41.70
CA SER A 5 8.32 16.24 -41.30
C SER A 5 8.71 16.42 -39.83
N ILE A 6 9.08 17.64 -39.44
CA ILE A 6 9.44 17.94 -38.05
C ILE A 6 8.28 17.58 -37.12
N GLU A 7 7.03 17.75 -37.59
CA GLU A 7 5.81 17.39 -36.86
C GLU A 7 5.70 15.88 -36.62
N GLU A 8 5.99 15.04 -37.62
CA GLU A 8 5.98 13.58 -37.45
C GLU A 8 7.02 13.12 -36.42
N ARG A 9 8.20 13.75 -36.42
CA ARG A 9 9.25 13.47 -35.43
C ARG A 9 8.84 13.92 -34.03
N LEU A 10 8.19 15.08 -33.92
CA LEU A 10 7.69 15.61 -32.66
C LEU A 10 6.60 14.69 -32.08
N ALA A 11 5.64 14.27 -32.90
CA ALA A 11 4.59 13.33 -32.52
C ALA A 11 5.17 11.97 -32.09
N GLN A 12 6.20 11.48 -32.78
CA GLN A 12 6.88 10.24 -32.42
C GLN A 12 7.60 10.34 -31.05
N LEU A 13 8.28 11.46 -30.79
CA LEU A 13 8.95 11.69 -29.51
C LEU A 13 7.95 11.85 -28.35
N GLU A 14 6.83 12.54 -28.57
CA GLU A 14 5.77 12.66 -27.58
C GLU A 14 5.13 11.31 -27.25
N ALA A 15 4.87 10.47 -28.26
CA ALA A 15 4.34 9.13 -28.06
C ALA A 15 5.30 8.23 -27.25
N GLN A 16 6.61 8.33 -27.53
CA GLN A 16 7.64 7.63 -26.76
C GLN A 16 7.69 8.13 -25.31
N ARG A 17 7.66 9.45 -25.10
CA ARG A 17 7.63 10.04 -23.76
C ARG A 17 6.42 9.56 -22.96
N LYS A 18 5.21 9.61 -23.54
CA LYS A 18 3.99 9.12 -22.90
C LYS A 18 4.10 7.65 -22.50
N THR A 19 4.67 6.82 -23.38
CA THR A 19 4.89 5.40 -23.10
C THR A 19 5.85 5.18 -21.94
N LEU A 20 6.97 5.91 -21.91
CA LEU A 20 7.95 5.83 -20.82
C LEU A 20 7.36 6.31 -19.49
N GLN A 21 6.61 7.41 -19.50
CA GLN A 21 5.91 7.91 -18.30
C GLN A 21 4.88 6.91 -17.77
N ALA A 22 4.10 6.28 -18.65
CA ALA A 22 3.15 5.25 -18.25
C ALA A 22 3.85 4.02 -17.63
N ARG A 23 5.01 3.61 -18.18
CA ARG A 23 5.82 2.52 -17.63
C ARG A 23 6.40 2.88 -16.27
N LEU A 24 6.92 4.08 -16.11
CA LEU A 24 7.44 4.57 -14.83
C LEU A 24 6.35 4.59 -13.77
N GLY A 25 5.18 5.16 -14.08
CA GLY A 25 4.05 5.19 -13.15
C GLY A 25 3.51 3.79 -12.80
N LYS A 26 3.67 2.79 -13.67
CA LYS A 26 3.37 1.39 -13.34
C LYS A 26 4.39 0.82 -12.34
N GLN A 27 5.68 1.08 -12.57
CA GLN A 27 6.74 0.63 -11.66
C GLN A 27 6.65 1.27 -10.28
N GLU A 28 6.34 2.57 -10.21
CA GLU A 28 6.17 3.28 -8.96
C GLU A 28 5.01 2.73 -8.14
N ARG A 29 3.85 2.49 -8.76
CA ARG A 29 2.70 1.84 -8.09
C ARG A 29 3.01 0.43 -7.63
N ALA A 30 3.73 -0.36 -8.44
CA ALA A 30 4.15 -1.70 -8.06
C ALA A 30 5.10 -1.67 -6.85
N ARG A 31 6.07 -0.73 -6.83
CA ARG A 31 7.00 -0.53 -5.71
C ARG A 31 6.26 -0.07 -4.46
N ASP A 32 5.35 0.89 -4.58
CA ASP A 32 4.54 1.39 -3.46
C ASP A 32 3.66 0.30 -2.86
N THR A 33 2.97 -0.48 -3.70
CA THR A 33 2.17 -1.64 -3.28
C THR A 33 3.05 -2.64 -2.53
N ARG A 34 4.21 -3.01 -3.09
CA ARG A 34 5.14 -3.95 -2.44
C ARG A 34 5.63 -3.41 -1.09
N ARG A 35 5.98 -2.12 -1.01
CA ARG A 35 6.41 -1.49 0.25
C ARG A 35 5.33 -1.56 1.32
N LYS A 36 4.08 -1.21 0.97
CA LYS A 36 2.92 -1.25 1.88
C LYS A 36 2.65 -2.67 2.37
N VAL A 37 2.66 -3.65 1.47
CA VAL A 37 2.45 -5.06 1.80
C VAL A 37 3.55 -5.60 2.72
N LEU A 38 4.82 -5.35 2.41
CA LEU A 38 5.93 -5.82 3.24
C LEU A 38 5.92 -5.20 4.64
N LEU A 39 5.62 -3.90 4.73
CA LEU A 39 5.49 -3.22 6.03
C LEU A 39 4.33 -3.79 6.85
N GLY A 40 3.17 -4.01 6.20
CA GLY A 40 2.01 -4.65 6.85
C GLY A 40 2.35 -6.06 7.35
N ALA A 41 2.96 -6.89 6.51
CA ALA A 41 3.36 -8.24 6.88
C ALA A 41 4.35 -8.26 8.05
N LEU A 42 5.29 -7.31 8.12
CA LEU A 42 6.21 -7.18 9.24
C LEU A 42 5.47 -6.84 10.54
N VAL A 43 4.54 -5.89 10.50
CA VAL A 43 3.75 -5.48 11.66
C VAL A 43 2.88 -6.64 12.16
N LEU A 44 2.20 -7.35 11.26
CA LEU A 44 1.41 -8.54 11.61
C LEU A 44 2.29 -9.62 12.26
N ASN A 45 3.44 -9.92 11.65
CA ASN A 45 4.36 -10.92 12.19
C ASN A 45 4.89 -10.54 13.58
N ARG A 46 5.05 -9.24 13.86
CA ARG A 46 5.50 -8.73 15.15
C ARG A 46 4.41 -8.81 16.21
N LEU A 47 3.15 -8.64 15.85
CA LEU A 47 2.02 -8.86 16.77
C LEU A 47 1.89 -10.35 17.14
N GLU A 48 2.07 -11.24 16.15
CA GLU A 48 2.00 -12.70 16.35
C GLU A 48 3.18 -13.23 17.19
N LYS A 49 4.41 -12.83 16.84
CA LYS A 49 5.62 -13.26 17.53
C LYS A 49 5.91 -12.34 18.69
N SER A 50 5.31 -12.66 19.84
CA SER A 50 5.39 -11.92 21.10
C SER A 50 6.80 -11.92 21.76
N ASP A 51 7.88 -11.90 20.97
CA ASP A 51 9.27 -11.94 21.47
C ASP A 51 9.61 -10.72 22.33
N ASP A 52 9.02 -9.56 22.02
CA ASP A 52 9.10 -8.35 22.84
C ASP A 52 7.70 -7.97 23.34
N GLY A 53 7.30 -8.56 24.45
CA GLY A 53 5.94 -8.47 24.99
C GLY A 53 5.45 -7.05 25.26
N GLU A 54 6.33 -6.11 25.62
CA GLU A 54 5.94 -4.70 25.87
C GLU A 54 5.75 -3.92 24.56
N PHE A 55 6.67 -4.05 23.61
CA PHE A 55 6.58 -3.35 22.33
C PHE A 55 5.40 -3.83 21.50
N SER A 56 5.17 -5.15 21.47
CA SER A 56 4.07 -5.75 20.70
C SER A 56 2.70 -5.35 21.27
N LYS A 57 2.58 -5.25 22.61
CA LYS A 57 1.39 -4.70 23.27
C LYS A 57 1.17 -3.23 22.92
N ARG A 58 2.18 -2.38 23.08
CA ARG A 58 2.09 -0.95 22.73
C ARG A 58 1.74 -0.73 21.26
N LEU A 59 2.26 -1.56 20.36
CA LEU A 59 1.96 -1.51 18.93
C LEU A 59 0.51 -1.93 18.65
N GLY A 60 0.02 -2.99 19.31
CA GLY A 60 -1.37 -3.41 19.22
C GLY A 60 -2.35 -2.34 19.73
N ASP A 61 -2.07 -1.74 20.88
CA ASP A 61 -2.89 -0.66 21.46
C ASP A 61 -2.92 0.57 20.53
N TRP A 62 -1.78 0.93 19.96
CA TRP A 62 -1.70 2.01 18.97
C TRP A 62 -2.51 1.68 17.71
N LEU A 63 -2.40 0.47 17.16
CA LEU A 63 -3.16 0.05 15.98
C LEU A 63 -4.67 0.08 16.23
N ARG A 64 -5.14 -0.38 17.41
CA ARG A 64 -6.56 -0.33 17.78
C ARG A 64 -7.12 1.09 17.81
N ARG A 65 -6.30 2.08 18.17
CA ARG A 65 -6.72 3.49 18.20
C ARG A 65 -6.70 4.13 16.81
N GLU A 66 -5.66 3.87 16.01
CA GLU A 66 -5.46 4.57 14.74
C GLU A 66 -6.15 3.88 13.55
N LEU A 67 -6.21 2.54 13.51
CA LEU A 67 -6.82 1.79 12.39
C LEU A 67 -8.29 2.18 12.15
N PRO A 68 -9.17 2.33 13.16
CA PRO A 68 -10.55 2.73 12.92
C PRO A 68 -10.68 4.11 12.26
N GLY A 69 -9.75 5.03 12.50
CA GLY A 69 -9.69 6.34 11.84
C GLY A 69 -9.04 6.30 10.46
N PHE A 70 -8.18 5.32 10.20
CA PHE A 70 -7.52 5.12 8.91
C PHE A 70 -8.37 4.32 7.91
N LEU A 71 -9.14 3.34 8.40
CA LEU A 71 -10.00 2.48 7.58
C LEU A 71 -11.33 3.18 7.32
N THR A 72 -11.53 3.59 6.07
CA THR A 72 -12.72 4.32 5.64
C THR A 72 -13.88 3.40 5.26
N ARG A 73 -13.61 2.14 4.91
CA ARG A 73 -14.61 1.15 4.48
C ARG A 73 -14.83 0.11 5.56
N ASP A 74 -16.08 -0.28 5.77
CA ASP A 74 -16.43 -1.28 6.78
C ASP A 74 -15.91 -2.68 6.41
N ASP A 75 -15.90 -3.02 5.11
CA ASP A 75 -15.27 -4.26 4.61
C ASP A 75 -13.78 -4.36 5.00
N ASP A 76 -13.06 -3.24 4.93
CA ASP A 76 -11.65 -3.20 5.31
C ASP A 76 -11.49 -3.36 6.83
N LYS A 77 -12.40 -2.83 7.65
CA LYS A 77 -12.40 -3.02 9.11
C LYS A 77 -12.60 -4.48 9.49
N LEU A 78 -13.42 -5.22 8.75
CA LEU A 78 -13.64 -6.65 8.98
C LEU A 78 -12.36 -7.48 8.79
N LEU A 79 -11.44 -7.04 7.91
CA LEU A 79 -10.16 -7.74 7.71
C LEU A 79 -9.22 -7.64 8.93
N PHE A 80 -9.45 -6.70 9.84
CA PHE A 80 -8.64 -6.48 11.05
C PHE A 80 -9.43 -6.72 12.35
N SER A 81 -10.54 -7.48 12.29
CA SER A 81 -11.39 -7.74 13.46
C SER A 81 -10.65 -8.44 14.61
N ASP A 82 -9.65 -9.25 14.27
CA ASP A 82 -8.73 -9.91 15.20
C ASP A 82 -7.89 -8.93 16.03
N ILE A 83 -7.44 -7.84 15.41
CA ILE A 83 -6.64 -6.78 16.05
C ILE A 83 -7.55 -5.77 16.75
N LEU A 84 -8.64 -5.38 16.10
CA LEU A 84 -9.58 -4.37 16.59
C LEU A 84 -10.47 -4.88 17.73
N GLU A 85 -10.45 -6.19 18.01
CA GLU A 85 -11.31 -6.85 19.01
C GLU A 85 -12.80 -6.56 18.81
N ILE A 86 -13.20 -6.23 17.57
CA ILE A 86 -14.60 -6.01 17.18
C ILE A 86 -15.31 -7.37 17.31
N GLY A 87 -16.00 -7.57 18.43
CA GLY A 87 -16.72 -8.80 18.76
C GLY A 87 -16.18 -9.62 19.95
N LYS A 88 -15.19 -9.14 20.72
CA LYS A 88 -14.74 -9.79 21.97
C LYS A 88 -15.29 -9.17 23.27
N GLN A 89 -16.15 -8.17 23.17
CA GLN A 89 -17.01 -7.76 24.29
C GLN A 89 -18.36 -8.41 24.04
N ASP A 90 -18.60 -9.57 24.66
CA ASP A 90 -19.90 -10.22 24.93
C ASP A 90 -19.76 -11.75 24.93
N VAL A 91 -18.99 -12.32 25.87
CA VAL A 91 -19.25 -13.61 26.55
C VAL A 91 -18.64 -13.55 27.95
#